data_AF-A0A9P9QM48-F1
#
_entry.id   AF-A0A9P9QM48-F1
#
_cell.length_a   1.000
_cell.length_b   1.000
_cell.length_c   1.000
_cell.angle_alpha   90.00
_cell.angle_beta   90.00
_cell.angle_gamma   90.00
#
_symmetry.space_group_name_H-M   'P 1'
#
loop_
_entity.id
_entity.type
_entity.pdbx_description
1 polymer ?
#
loop_
_entity_poly.entity_id
_entity_poly.type
_entity_poly.pdbx_seq_one_letter_code
_entity_poly.pdbx_strand_id
1 'polypeptide(L)'
;MELNLVTPVPDGVARQAGDEEIHNRYWRVTGPHNPEAKDLKFHCVSYVWGVGVEKKGSFFNCQRDISDQTRPVLEAVIRAAEVIHRDLGGEKIEAFWIDALCIPQLEGSPRLKTLESMGFIYNAAASVIIALKSSVWKIVQQASATVSPEPLSSSDMQVLEEDAWISRVWTYQELVNSRATYFTTPVSQENPNVQVVVEATQFFNCVGHSLSRYKRDNHISDSTAVATFPNLNVLEDTLLDSTLSGYLERPALAILSNMSMRTFDENFPQNRLLACIGALTKEASWGPPSSSLAELAEKIMGICEAKGDYSFVFTADRRNEESGKTWRPSTITSQADHGPTHLVPVMNWYIHSEPFGETQRGRKDENGFWLENMVPLKLAESMLVDAKLELDRFLWGSTDQNDPTISSKGLFGKEDKKEEGNIALVRFLRQVGFKGCSEPLVCETGLFFSQQDLSTMDKVELFAAKSVGYYFGAPGLARWKQDPRGEARYCVGVFVGLVKRELAVPLLMI
;
A
#
# COMPACT_ATOMS: atom_id res chain seq x y z
N MET A 1 18.13 11.93 -10.78
CA MET A 1 16.78 12.51 -10.75
C MET A 1 16.92 14.02 -10.83
N GLU A 2 15.92 14.70 -11.39
CA GLU A 2 15.81 16.16 -11.40
C GLU A 2 14.62 16.58 -10.53
N LEU A 3 14.85 17.50 -9.57
CA LEU A 3 13.79 18.11 -8.76
C LEU A 3 13.45 19.49 -9.32
N ASN A 4 12.42 19.60 -10.14
CA ASN A 4 11.87 20.88 -10.56
C ASN A 4 10.71 21.29 -9.64
N LEU A 5 10.46 22.58 -9.49
CA LEU A 5 9.41 23.12 -8.61
C LEU A 5 8.68 24.26 -9.30
N VAL A 6 7.36 24.34 -9.10
CA VAL A 6 6.59 25.55 -9.39
C VAL A 6 6.80 26.54 -8.26
N THR A 7 7.34 27.71 -8.59
CA THR A 7 7.66 28.79 -7.63
C THR A 7 7.12 30.12 -8.14
N PRO A 8 6.79 31.07 -7.25
CA PRO A 8 6.34 32.39 -7.67
C PRO A 8 7.48 33.13 -8.37
N VAL A 9 7.14 33.89 -9.42
CA VAL A 9 8.04 34.84 -10.06
C VAL A 9 8.18 36.05 -9.12
N PRO A 10 9.41 36.42 -8.70
CA PRO A 10 9.59 37.57 -7.83
C PRO A 10 9.15 38.88 -8.47
N ASP A 11 8.65 39.80 -7.66
CA ASP A 11 8.23 41.12 -8.13
C ASP A 11 9.38 41.86 -8.84
N GLY A 12 9.08 42.46 -9.99
CA GLY A 12 10.07 43.16 -10.82
C GLY A 12 10.92 42.27 -11.73
N VAL A 13 10.80 40.94 -11.66
CA VAL A 13 11.44 40.03 -12.62
C VAL A 13 10.64 39.98 -13.92
N ALA A 14 11.34 40.06 -15.05
CA ALA A 14 10.72 39.99 -16.37
C ALA A 14 10.04 38.63 -16.59
N ARG A 15 8.85 38.66 -17.20
CA ARG A 15 8.11 37.47 -17.59
C ARG A 15 8.89 36.68 -18.64
N GLN A 16 8.82 35.37 -18.55
CA GLN A 16 9.39 34.44 -19.50
C GLN A 16 8.28 33.62 -20.17
N ALA A 17 8.61 33.01 -21.31
CA ALA A 17 7.72 32.06 -21.95
C ALA A 17 7.46 30.87 -21.02
N GLY A 18 6.18 30.55 -20.80
CA GLY A 18 5.76 29.52 -19.85
C GLY A 18 5.50 30.02 -18.42
N ASP A 19 5.58 31.33 -18.15
CA ASP A 19 5.02 31.89 -16.91
C ASP A 19 3.50 31.86 -16.96
N GLU A 20 2.87 31.43 -15.87
CA GLU A 20 1.42 31.34 -15.73
C GLU A 20 0.91 32.26 -14.63
N GLU A 21 -0.20 32.95 -14.90
CA GLU A 21 -0.88 33.76 -13.90
C GLU A 21 -1.91 32.93 -13.14
N ILE A 22 -1.74 32.84 -11.82
CA ILE A 22 -2.66 32.15 -10.91
C ILE A 22 -2.89 33.07 -9.70
N HIS A 23 -4.16 33.39 -9.43
CA HIS A 23 -4.58 34.29 -8.35
C HIS A 23 -3.85 35.65 -8.37
N ASN A 24 -3.73 36.25 -9.55
CA ASN A 24 -3.05 37.54 -9.81
C ASN A 24 -1.54 37.54 -9.48
N ARG A 25 -0.92 36.35 -9.41
CA ARG A 25 0.52 36.19 -9.23
C ARG A 25 1.09 35.31 -10.34
N TYR A 26 2.29 35.64 -10.81
CA TYR A 26 2.98 34.83 -11.82
C TYR A 26 3.76 33.70 -11.16
N TRP A 27 3.70 32.53 -11.77
CA TRP A 27 4.38 31.32 -11.34
C TRP A 27 5.23 30.77 -12.47
N ARG A 28 6.31 30.06 -12.13
CA ARG A 28 7.24 29.45 -13.08
C ARG A 28 7.74 28.11 -12.56
N VAL A 29 7.97 27.15 -13.47
CA VAL A 29 8.74 25.93 -13.18
C VAL A 29 10.24 26.27 -13.14
N THR A 30 10.89 26.05 -12.01
CA THR A 30 12.32 26.28 -11.78
C THR A 30 13.03 24.98 -11.43
N GLY A 31 14.32 24.86 -11.75
CA GLY A 31 15.13 23.69 -11.41
C GLY A 31 16.19 23.37 -12.46
N PRO A 32 16.92 22.24 -12.30
CA PRO A 32 16.79 21.29 -11.19
C PRO A 32 17.37 21.85 -9.86
N HIS A 33 16.65 21.63 -8.77
CA HIS A 33 17.04 21.99 -7.41
C HIS A 33 17.77 20.84 -6.71
N ASN A 34 18.60 21.17 -5.71
CA ASN A 34 19.17 20.15 -4.82
C ASN A 34 18.16 19.83 -3.70
N PRO A 35 17.57 18.62 -3.66
CA PRO A 35 16.61 18.21 -2.63
C PRO A 35 17.18 18.18 -1.21
N GLU A 36 18.51 18.07 -1.05
CA GLU A 36 19.18 18.03 0.26
C GLU A 36 19.55 19.43 0.77
N ALA A 37 19.26 20.49 0.01
CA ALA A 37 19.49 21.85 0.44
C ALA A 37 18.62 22.15 1.68
N LYS A 38 19.26 22.49 2.81
CA LYS A 38 18.59 22.69 4.11
C LYS A 38 17.45 23.71 4.08
N ASP A 39 17.55 24.70 3.21
CA ASP A 39 16.58 25.79 3.12
C ASP A 39 15.49 25.54 2.06
N LEU A 40 15.58 24.43 1.32
CA LEU A 40 14.58 24.09 0.30
C LEU A 40 13.35 23.47 0.98
N LYS A 41 12.24 24.21 0.97
CA LYS A 41 10.94 23.75 1.46
C LYS A 41 9.92 23.86 0.35
N PHE A 42 9.17 22.78 0.15
CA PHE A 42 8.14 22.71 -0.87
C PHE A 42 7.02 21.77 -0.42
N HIS A 43 5.84 21.97 -0.99
CA HIS A 43 4.72 21.06 -0.90
C HIS A 43 4.72 20.12 -2.11
N CYS A 44 4.48 18.83 -1.90
CA CYS A 44 4.10 17.96 -2.99
C CYS A 44 2.59 18.03 -3.21
N VAL A 45 2.19 18.07 -4.48
CA VAL A 45 0.80 18.04 -4.92
C VAL A 45 0.48 16.63 -5.38
N SER A 46 -0.57 16.06 -4.82
CA SER A 46 -1.07 14.73 -5.18
C SER A 46 -2.52 14.84 -5.66
N TYR A 47 -2.80 14.28 -6.83
CA TYR A 47 -4.13 14.33 -7.45
C TYR A 47 -4.29 13.25 -8.53
N VAL A 48 -5.51 13.11 -9.04
CA VAL A 48 -5.82 12.20 -10.14
C VAL A 48 -5.92 12.97 -11.45
N TRP A 49 -5.20 12.49 -12.46
CA TRP A 49 -5.39 12.93 -13.84
C TRP A 49 -6.82 12.61 -14.30
N GLY A 50 -7.54 13.64 -14.74
CA GLY A 50 -8.85 13.53 -15.37
C GLY A 50 -8.79 12.93 -16.77
N VAL A 51 -9.97 12.67 -17.33
CA VAL A 51 -10.12 12.16 -18.71
C VAL A 51 -9.85 13.23 -19.77
N GLY A 52 -9.89 14.51 -19.37
CA GLY A 52 -9.58 15.64 -20.24
C GLY A 52 -8.08 15.85 -20.38
N VAL A 53 -7.70 16.47 -21.50
CA VAL A 53 -6.31 16.72 -21.85
C VAL A 53 -6.10 18.20 -22.12
N GLU A 54 -5.19 18.80 -21.38
CA GLU A 54 -4.64 20.12 -21.67
C GLU A 54 -3.41 19.94 -22.57
N LYS A 55 -3.42 20.62 -23.72
CA LYS A 55 -2.48 20.35 -24.81
C LYS A 55 -1.07 20.85 -24.50
N LYS A 56 -0.06 20.16 -25.04
CA LYS A 56 1.33 20.62 -24.96
C LYS A 56 1.45 22.12 -25.29
N GLY A 57 2.22 22.84 -24.48
CA GLY A 57 2.45 24.27 -24.60
C GLY A 57 1.39 25.17 -23.96
N SER A 58 0.21 24.67 -23.61
CA SER A 58 -0.92 25.52 -23.15
C SER A 58 -0.89 25.89 -21.66
N PHE A 59 -0.10 25.16 -20.85
CA PHE A 59 0.11 25.48 -19.44
C PHE A 59 1.59 25.29 -19.10
N PHE A 60 2.21 26.32 -18.52
CA PHE A 60 3.63 26.36 -18.18
C PHE A 60 4.57 25.98 -19.34
N ASN A 61 4.12 26.18 -20.59
CA ASN A 61 4.80 25.72 -21.80
C ASN A 61 5.24 24.23 -21.74
N CYS A 62 4.39 23.35 -21.18
CA CYS A 62 4.68 21.92 -21.06
C CYS A 62 5.04 21.27 -22.40
N GLN A 63 6.03 20.37 -22.40
CA GLN A 63 6.49 19.71 -23.63
C GLN A 63 5.71 18.43 -23.98
N ARG A 64 4.69 18.10 -23.18
CA ARG A 64 3.76 16.98 -23.38
C ARG A 64 2.34 17.39 -23.02
N ASP A 65 1.38 16.58 -23.46
CA ASP A 65 0.00 16.67 -23.03
C ASP A 65 -0.08 16.32 -21.52
N ILE A 66 -0.87 17.09 -20.77
CA ILE A 66 -1.08 16.91 -19.33
C ILE A 66 -2.59 16.85 -19.04
N SER A 67 -2.96 16.46 -17.82
CA SER A 67 -4.37 16.43 -17.43
C SER A 67 -4.96 17.85 -17.36
N ASP A 68 -6.21 17.99 -17.82
CA ASP A 68 -7.06 19.16 -17.61
C ASP A 68 -7.29 19.52 -16.12
N GLN A 69 -7.07 18.56 -15.21
CA GLN A 69 -7.19 18.77 -13.77
C GLN A 69 -5.95 19.45 -13.16
N THR A 70 -4.84 19.55 -13.88
CA THR A 70 -3.56 20.06 -13.35
C THR A 70 -3.70 21.51 -12.86
N ARG A 71 -4.28 22.39 -13.69
CA ARG A 71 -4.51 23.80 -13.34
C ARG A 71 -5.46 23.97 -12.14
N PRO A 72 -6.71 23.46 -12.14
CA PRO A 72 -7.63 23.67 -11.03
C PRO A 72 -7.11 23.07 -9.72
N VAL A 73 -6.37 21.97 -9.77
CA VAL A 73 -5.71 21.39 -8.59
C VAL A 73 -4.62 22.32 -8.06
N LEU A 74 -3.71 22.81 -8.92
CA LEU A 74 -2.65 23.70 -8.49
C LEU A 74 -3.21 24.98 -7.85
N GLU A 75 -4.26 25.55 -8.43
CA GLU A 75 -4.98 26.71 -7.87
C GLU A 75 -5.55 26.43 -6.47
N ALA A 76 -6.15 25.27 -6.27
CA ALA A 76 -6.72 24.86 -5.00
C ALA A 76 -5.66 24.59 -3.94
N VAL A 77 -4.53 24.00 -4.35
CA VAL A 77 -3.41 23.70 -3.45
C VAL A 77 -2.67 24.97 -3.04
N ILE A 78 -2.52 25.96 -3.92
CA ILE A 78 -1.98 27.28 -3.55
C ILE A 78 -2.83 27.91 -2.43
N ARG A 79 -4.16 27.92 -2.59
CA ARG A 79 -5.07 28.40 -1.54
C ARG A 79 -5.00 27.55 -0.28
N ALA A 80 -4.88 26.23 -0.42
CA ALA A 80 -4.79 25.32 0.72
C ALA A 80 -3.51 25.57 1.54
N ALA A 81 -2.38 25.85 0.88
CA ALA A 81 -1.14 26.21 1.56
C ALA A 81 -1.28 27.50 2.39
N GLU A 82 -2.03 28.49 1.91
CA GLU A 82 -2.35 29.68 2.69
C GLU A 82 -3.20 29.37 3.92
N VAL A 83 -4.21 28.50 3.79
CA VAL A 83 -5.02 28.02 4.92
C VAL A 83 -4.17 27.25 5.93
N ILE A 84 -3.29 26.35 5.47
CA ILE A 84 -2.38 25.59 6.33
C ILE A 84 -1.49 26.54 7.13
N HIS A 85 -0.92 27.55 6.48
CA HIS A 85 -0.07 28.54 7.15
C HIS A 85 -0.86 29.36 8.18
N ARG A 86 -2.01 29.90 7.78
CA ARG A 86 -2.79 30.85 8.59
C ARG A 86 -3.55 30.17 9.74
N ASP A 87 -4.21 29.06 9.45
CA ASP A 87 -5.22 28.46 10.34
C ASP A 87 -4.70 27.19 11.04
N LEU A 88 -3.78 26.45 10.40
CA LEU A 88 -3.22 25.20 10.95
C LEU A 88 -1.79 25.37 11.49
N GLY A 89 -1.26 26.59 11.52
CA GLY A 89 0.05 26.92 12.10
C GLY A 89 1.25 26.41 11.30
N GLY A 90 1.06 26.04 10.03
CA GLY A 90 2.14 25.61 9.15
C GLY A 90 3.10 26.76 8.77
N GLU A 91 4.28 26.40 8.28
CA GLU A 91 5.21 27.37 7.72
C GLU A 91 4.71 27.90 6.37
N LYS A 92 4.96 29.19 6.09
CA LYS A 92 4.67 29.76 4.78
C LYS A 92 5.61 29.17 3.72
N ILE A 93 5.08 28.32 2.86
CA ILE A 93 5.80 27.67 1.77
C ILE A 93 5.08 27.98 0.45
N GLU A 94 5.83 28.47 -0.53
CA GLU A 94 5.29 28.88 -1.84
C GLU A 94 5.95 28.11 -2.99
N ALA A 95 6.61 26.98 -2.71
CA ALA A 95 7.16 26.11 -3.73
C ALA A 95 6.36 24.81 -3.80
N PHE A 96 6.03 24.37 -5.00
CA PHE A 96 5.17 23.20 -5.22
C PHE A 96 5.82 22.22 -6.20
N TRP A 97 5.84 20.95 -5.82
CA TRP A 97 6.16 19.86 -6.74
C TRP A 97 4.85 19.21 -7.19
N ILE A 98 4.59 19.18 -8.50
CA ILE A 98 3.42 18.51 -9.10
C ILE A 98 3.91 17.66 -10.26
N ASP A 99 3.57 16.38 -10.26
CA ASP A 99 4.10 15.36 -11.17
C ASP A 99 3.98 15.73 -12.65
N ALA A 100 2.86 16.33 -13.05
CA ALA A 100 2.58 16.74 -14.41
C ALA A 100 3.59 17.77 -14.93
N LEU A 101 4.04 18.70 -14.07
CA LEU A 101 4.91 19.82 -14.45
C LEU A 101 6.38 19.61 -14.05
N CYS A 102 6.63 18.94 -12.92
CA CYS A 102 7.93 18.92 -12.27
C CYS A 102 8.78 17.70 -12.67
N ILE A 103 8.16 16.63 -13.15
CA ILE A 103 8.88 15.52 -13.76
C ILE A 103 9.44 15.98 -15.12
N PRO A 104 10.67 15.58 -15.51
CA PRO A 104 11.20 15.88 -16.84
C PRO A 104 10.19 15.51 -17.94
N GLN A 105 9.87 16.49 -18.78
CA GLN A 105 8.74 16.43 -19.72
C GLN A 105 9.03 15.59 -20.97
N LEU A 106 10.31 15.33 -21.26
CA LEU A 106 10.77 14.51 -22.36
C LEU A 106 11.08 13.09 -21.87
N GLU A 107 10.77 12.10 -22.70
CA GLU A 107 11.12 10.70 -22.42
C GLU A 107 12.64 10.51 -22.39
N GLY A 108 13.13 9.74 -21.41
CA GLY A 108 14.55 9.47 -21.26
C GLY A 108 14.99 9.15 -19.83
N SER A 109 16.30 8.99 -19.66
CA SER A 109 16.91 8.62 -18.36
C SER A 109 16.55 9.57 -17.21
N PRO A 110 16.53 10.92 -17.37
CA PRO A 110 16.15 11.81 -16.28
C PRO A 110 14.73 11.55 -15.77
N ARG A 111 13.78 11.34 -16.69
CA ARG A 111 12.39 11.02 -16.37
C ARG A 111 12.25 9.71 -15.62
N LEU A 112 12.89 8.63 -16.09
CA LEU A 112 12.87 7.33 -15.42
C LEU A 112 13.49 7.41 -14.02
N LYS A 113 14.65 8.07 -13.89
CA LYS A 113 15.28 8.31 -12.59
C LYS A 113 14.35 9.08 -11.64
N THR A 114 13.62 10.08 -12.15
CA THR A 114 12.66 10.83 -11.33
C THR A 114 11.48 9.95 -10.90
N LEU A 115 10.90 9.13 -11.78
CA LEU A 115 9.83 8.19 -11.43
C LEU A 115 10.26 7.19 -10.33
N GLU A 116 11.45 6.61 -10.47
CA GLU A 116 12.00 5.68 -9.46
C GLU A 116 12.34 6.37 -8.13
N SER A 117 12.42 7.71 -8.11
CA SER A 117 12.77 8.48 -6.92
C SER A 117 11.60 9.28 -6.34
N MET A 118 10.36 9.01 -6.77
CA MET A 118 9.19 9.73 -6.26
C MET A 118 9.05 9.63 -4.74
N GLY A 119 9.33 8.45 -4.15
CA GLY A 119 9.29 8.25 -2.70
C GLY A 119 10.25 9.18 -1.94
N PHE A 120 11.45 9.40 -2.48
CA PHE A 120 12.40 10.37 -1.94
C PHE A 120 11.86 11.81 -2.03
N ILE A 121 11.22 12.18 -3.14
CA ILE A 121 10.66 13.54 -3.34
C ILE A 121 9.54 13.81 -2.32
N TYR A 122 8.59 12.89 -2.15
CA TYR A 122 7.53 13.02 -1.15
C TYR A 122 8.08 13.06 0.28
N ASN A 123 9.13 12.28 0.58
CA ASN A 123 9.79 12.30 1.89
C ASN A 123 10.65 13.57 2.15
N ALA A 124 11.13 14.24 1.09
CA ALA A 124 11.86 15.48 1.18
C ALA A 124 10.94 16.71 1.32
N ALA A 125 9.70 16.61 0.83
CA ALA A 125 8.71 17.68 0.95
C ALA A 125 8.36 18.00 2.41
N ALA A 126 7.99 19.25 2.66
CA ALA A 126 7.50 19.69 3.96
C ALA A 126 6.12 19.09 4.26
N SER A 127 5.28 18.97 3.25
CA SER A 127 4.00 18.26 3.33
C SER A 127 3.54 17.79 1.95
N VAL A 128 2.59 16.86 1.95
CA VAL A 128 1.83 16.45 0.77
C VAL A 128 0.41 17.00 0.90
N ILE A 129 -0.02 17.77 -0.09
CA ILE A 129 -1.38 18.30 -0.19
C ILE A 129 -2.11 17.51 -1.27
N ILE A 130 -3.10 16.73 -0.84
CA ILE A 130 -3.90 15.83 -1.66
C ILE A 130 -5.17 16.56 -2.08
N ALA A 131 -5.34 16.75 -3.39
CA ALA A 131 -6.56 17.31 -3.97
C ALA A 131 -7.49 16.19 -4.45
N LEU A 132 -8.53 15.92 -3.68
CA LEU A 132 -9.61 14.99 -4.05
C LEU A 132 -10.59 15.66 -5.03
N LYS A 133 -11.48 14.87 -5.64
CA LYS A 133 -12.50 15.43 -6.55
C LYS A 133 -13.39 16.44 -5.83
N SER A 134 -13.92 17.41 -6.59
CA SER A 134 -14.85 18.41 -6.07
C SER A 134 -16.12 17.81 -5.45
N SER A 135 -16.53 16.60 -5.87
CA SER A 135 -17.64 15.84 -5.27
C SER A 135 -17.44 15.52 -3.79
N VAL A 136 -16.18 15.45 -3.33
CA VAL A 136 -15.80 15.13 -1.93
C VAL A 136 -15.76 16.40 -1.06
N TRP A 137 -16.04 17.59 -1.61
CA TRP A 137 -15.92 18.86 -0.88
C TRP A 137 -16.70 18.88 0.44
N LYS A 138 -17.95 18.37 0.47
CA LYS A 138 -18.78 18.33 1.68
C LYS A 138 -18.17 17.43 2.76
N ILE A 139 -17.54 16.33 2.35
CA ILE A 139 -16.88 15.38 3.23
C ILE A 139 -15.63 16.02 3.85
N VAL A 140 -14.80 16.69 3.05
CA VAL A 140 -13.62 17.43 3.54
C VAL A 140 -14.05 18.56 4.49
N GLN A 141 -15.11 19.29 4.14
CA GLN A 141 -15.65 20.33 5.01
C GLN A 141 -16.11 19.76 6.35
N GLN A 142 -16.91 18.70 6.35
CA GLN A 142 -17.40 18.04 7.57
C GLN A 142 -16.23 17.53 8.43
N ALA A 143 -15.24 16.89 7.81
CA ALA A 143 -14.05 16.40 8.51
C ALA A 143 -13.21 17.53 9.12
N SER A 144 -13.22 18.74 8.52
CA SER A 144 -12.52 19.92 9.02
C SER A 144 -13.25 20.67 10.16
N ALA A 145 -14.55 20.42 10.35
CA ALA A 145 -15.41 21.29 11.16
C ALA A 145 -15.36 21.03 12.67
N THR A 146 -14.89 19.87 13.13
CA THR A 146 -14.93 19.48 14.56
C THR A 146 -13.71 18.65 15.00
N VAL A 147 -13.43 18.67 16.31
CA VAL A 147 -12.39 17.82 16.93
C VAL A 147 -12.78 16.33 16.88
N SER A 148 -14.08 16.03 16.79
CA SER A 148 -14.61 14.69 16.53
C SER A 148 -15.66 14.78 15.42
N PRO A 149 -15.33 14.46 14.17
CA PRO A 149 -16.26 14.54 13.05
C PRO A 149 -17.44 13.59 13.24
N GLU A 150 -18.64 14.07 12.95
CA GLU A 150 -19.81 13.20 12.81
C GLU A 150 -19.53 12.17 11.70
N PRO A 151 -20.01 10.93 11.82
CA PRO A 151 -19.81 9.92 10.80
C PRO A 151 -20.53 10.31 9.51
N LEU A 152 -19.90 9.96 8.40
CA LEU A 152 -20.41 10.15 7.06
C LEU A 152 -21.69 9.33 6.85
N SER A 153 -22.58 9.86 6.02
CA SER A 153 -23.72 9.08 5.54
C SER A 153 -23.25 7.95 4.61
N SER A 154 -24.08 6.93 4.40
CA SER A 154 -23.75 5.86 3.43
C SER A 154 -23.53 6.40 2.01
N SER A 155 -24.25 7.45 1.61
CA SER A 155 -24.03 8.10 0.31
C SER A 155 -22.69 8.83 0.25
N ASP A 156 -22.27 9.49 1.33
CA ASP A 156 -20.97 10.17 1.37
C ASP A 156 -19.81 9.16 1.37
N MET A 157 -19.95 8.05 2.09
CA MET A 157 -18.98 6.95 2.02
C MET A 157 -18.87 6.39 0.60
N GLN A 158 -19.99 6.23 -0.11
CA GLN A 158 -19.98 5.78 -1.51
C GLN A 158 -19.28 6.80 -2.44
N VAL A 159 -19.54 8.08 -2.27
CA VAL A 159 -18.84 9.15 -3.03
C VAL A 159 -17.33 9.09 -2.81
N LEU A 160 -16.90 8.80 -1.57
CA LEU A 160 -15.50 8.67 -1.24
C LEU A 160 -14.90 7.37 -1.80
N GLU A 161 -15.60 6.23 -1.67
CA GLU A 161 -15.22 4.92 -2.24
C GLU A 161 -14.98 4.98 -3.77
N GLU A 162 -15.72 5.85 -4.47
CA GLU A 162 -15.60 6.07 -5.93
C GLU A 162 -14.53 7.11 -6.32
N ASP A 163 -13.86 7.76 -5.36
CA ASP A 163 -12.76 8.66 -5.65
C ASP A 163 -11.53 7.85 -6.10
N ALA A 164 -11.18 7.99 -7.38
CA ALA A 164 -10.07 7.30 -8.01
C ALA A 164 -8.72 7.58 -7.37
N TRP A 165 -8.59 8.63 -6.55
CA TRP A 165 -7.37 8.89 -5.82
C TRP A 165 -7.14 7.79 -4.78
N ILE A 166 -8.19 7.40 -4.07
CA ILE A 166 -8.10 6.44 -2.97
C ILE A 166 -7.63 5.08 -3.47
N SER A 167 -8.10 4.68 -4.65
CA SER A 167 -7.85 3.34 -5.17
C SER A 167 -6.54 3.19 -5.95
N ARG A 168 -5.82 4.26 -6.31
CA ARG A 168 -4.64 4.16 -7.19
C ARG A 168 -3.36 3.71 -6.48
N VAL A 169 -2.47 3.03 -7.20
CA VAL A 169 -1.16 2.58 -6.67
C VAL A 169 -0.25 3.73 -6.26
N TRP A 170 -0.25 4.82 -7.03
CA TRP A 170 0.62 5.97 -6.78
C TRP A 170 0.33 6.63 -5.43
N THR A 171 -0.93 6.64 -5.00
CA THR A 171 -1.37 7.39 -3.82
C THR A 171 -0.91 6.78 -2.50
N TYR A 172 -0.52 5.49 -2.50
CA TYR A 172 0.10 4.88 -1.33
C TYR A 172 1.44 5.54 -0.99
N GLN A 173 2.38 5.63 -1.94
CA GLN A 173 3.69 6.22 -1.65
C GLN A 173 3.61 7.72 -1.31
N GLU A 174 2.59 8.40 -1.81
CA GLU A 174 2.31 9.81 -1.54
C GLU A 174 1.89 10.02 -0.08
N LEU A 175 1.06 9.12 0.44
CA LEU A 175 0.65 9.12 1.83
C LEU A 175 1.77 8.70 2.77
N VAL A 176 2.37 7.52 2.51
CA VAL A 176 3.22 6.89 3.50
C VAL A 176 4.60 7.54 3.61
N ASN A 177 5.08 8.22 2.56
CA ASN A 177 6.36 8.95 2.63
C ASN A 177 6.21 10.39 3.11
N SER A 178 5.00 10.89 3.24
CA SER A 178 4.74 12.26 3.66
C SER A 178 5.13 12.49 5.12
N ARG A 179 5.68 13.67 5.42
CA ARG A 179 5.93 14.13 6.80
C ARG A 179 4.70 14.76 7.45
N ALA A 180 3.86 15.38 6.64
CA ALA A 180 2.61 16.01 7.03
C ALA A 180 1.67 15.95 5.85
N THR A 181 0.42 15.56 6.06
CA THR A 181 -0.53 15.33 4.96
C THR A 181 -1.80 16.12 5.19
N TYR A 182 -2.28 16.76 4.14
CA TYR A 182 -3.50 17.55 4.13
C TYR A 182 -4.37 17.14 2.96
N PHE A 183 -5.69 17.08 3.18
CA PHE A 183 -6.67 16.88 2.13
C PHE A 183 -7.37 18.21 1.82
N THR A 184 -7.60 18.42 0.54
CA THR A 184 -8.30 19.57 0.00
C THR A 184 -9.11 19.12 -1.23
N THR A 185 -9.89 20.03 -1.80
CA THR A 185 -10.57 19.82 -3.08
C THR A 185 -10.46 21.07 -3.94
N PRO A 186 -10.58 20.94 -5.27
CA PRO A 186 -10.90 22.09 -6.12
C PRO A 186 -12.13 22.83 -5.57
N VAL A 187 -12.10 24.16 -5.67
CA VAL A 187 -13.15 25.03 -5.10
C VAL A 187 -14.55 24.58 -5.53
N SER A 188 -15.45 24.56 -4.55
CA SER A 188 -16.86 24.22 -4.80
C SER A 188 -17.52 25.31 -5.64
N GLN A 189 -18.33 24.90 -6.62
CA GLN A 189 -19.19 25.83 -7.36
C GLN A 189 -20.18 26.55 -6.43
N GLU A 190 -20.58 25.90 -5.34
CA GLU A 190 -21.51 26.48 -4.35
C GLU A 190 -20.82 27.53 -3.47
N ASN A 191 -19.52 27.39 -3.20
CA ASN A 191 -18.75 28.27 -2.31
C ASN A 191 -17.35 28.56 -2.88
N PRO A 192 -17.23 29.34 -3.96
CA PRO A 192 -15.96 29.53 -4.67
C PRO A 192 -14.89 30.29 -3.87
N ASN A 193 -15.28 31.01 -2.82
CA ASN A 193 -14.39 31.80 -1.98
C ASN A 193 -13.85 31.04 -0.76
N VAL A 194 -14.29 29.79 -0.54
CA VAL A 194 -13.92 29.00 0.64
C VAL A 194 -13.05 27.82 0.22
N GLN A 195 -11.80 27.84 0.64
CA GLN A 195 -10.91 26.69 0.53
C GLN A 195 -11.00 25.87 1.82
N VAL A 196 -11.40 24.60 1.69
CA VAL A 196 -11.43 23.66 2.81
C VAL A 196 -10.14 22.86 2.83
N VAL A 197 -9.57 22.70 4.02
CA VAL A 197 -8.38 21.88 4.26
C VAL A 197 -8.60 21.10 5.54
N VAL A 198 -8.24 19.83 5.53
CA VAL A 198 -8.29 18.96 6.72
C VAL A 198 -6.97 18.20 6.84
N GLU A 199 -6.46 18.10 8.07
CA GLU A 199 -5.29 17.27 8.35
C GLU A 199 -5.64 15.79 8.18
N ALA A 200 -4.69 15.00 7.69
CA ALA A 200 -4.84 13.57 7.47
C ALA A 200 -5.50 12.85 8.66
N THR A 201 -4.96 13.00 9.88
CA THR A 201 -5.48 12.33 11.08
C THR A 201 -6.96 12.63 11.34
N GLN A 202 -7.40 13.88 11.13
CA GLN A 202 -8.81 14.26 11.28
C GLN A 202 -9.69 13.62 10.19
N PHE A 203 -9.24 13.66 8.94
CA PHE A 203 -9.95 13.01 7.82
C PHE A 203 -10.12 11.51 8.08
N PHE A 204 -9.10 10.84 8.62
CA PHE A 204 -9.13 9.40 8.86
C PHE A 204 -9.97 9.02 10.06
N ASN A 205 -9.93 9.82 11.12
CA ASN A 205 -10.87 9.64 12.23
C ASN A 205 -12.31 9.72 11.73
N CYS A 206 -12.62 10.62 10.78
CA CYS A 206 -13.94 10.67 10.13
C CYS A 206 -14.24 9.36 9.38
N VAL A 207 -13.35 8.90 8.51
CA VAL A 207 -13.55 7.68 7.70
C VAL A 207 -13.67 6.43 8.57
N GLY A 208 -12.73 6.19 9.48
CA GLY A 208 -12.71 5.01 10.36
C GLY A 208 -13.89 4.98 11.33
N HIS A 209 -14.30 6.14 11.87
CA HIS A 209 -15.53 6.24 12.67
C HIS A 209 -16.77 5.89 11.85
N SER A 210 -16.83 6.35 10.60
CA SER A 210 -17.93 6.06 9.67
C SER A 210 -18.02 4.57 9.32
N LEU A 211 -16.90 3.93 8.96
CA LEU A 211 -16.83 2.49 8.71
C LEU A 211 -17.22 1.68 9.94
N SER A 212 -16.69 2.04 11.11
CA SER A 212 -17.01 1.36 12.38
C SER A 212 -18.50 1.47 12.73
N ARG A 213 -19.10 2.65 12.53
CA ARG A 213 -20.53 2.87 12.73
C ARG A 213 -21.36 2.10 11.71
N TYR A 214 -21.00 2.15 10.43
CA TYR A 214 -21.68 1.41 9.37
C TYR A 214 -21.72 -0.09 9.67
N LYS A 215 -20.58 -0.67 10.07
CA LYS A 215 -20.49 -2.08 10.48
C LYS A 215 -21.43 -2.42 11.63
N ARG A 216 -21.44 -1.57 12.66
CA ARG A 216 -22.27 -1.76 13.85
C ARG A 216 -23.77 -1.62 13.54
N ASP A 217 -24.16 -0.55 12.88
CA ASP A 217 -25.56 -0.16 12.66
C ASP A 217 -26.24 -1.11 11.64
N ASN A 218 -25.49 -1.71 10.72
CA ASN A 218 -26.00 -2.70 9.75
C ASN A 218 -25.73 -4.16 10.15
N HIS A 219 -25.08 -4.41 11.29
CA HIS A 219 -24.71 -5.75 11.77
C HIS A 219 -23.91 -6.59 10.76
N ILE A 220 -23.02 -5.96 9.98
CA ILE A 220 -22.22 -6.65 8.97
C ILE A 220 -20.83 -7.02 9.50
N SER A 221 -20.28 -8.12 8.99
CA SER A 221 -18.92 -8.57 9.28
C SER A 221 -17.83 -7.70 8.61
N ASP A 222 -16.58 -7.88 9.03
CA ASP A 222 -15.44 -7.26 8.36
C ASP A 222 -15.30 -7.77 6.92
N SER A 223 -15.56 -9.06 6.66
CA SER A 223 -15.55 -9.61 5.29
C SER A 223 -16.57 -8.93 4.36
N THR A 224 -17.79 -8.68 4.84
CA THR A 224 -18.84 -7.97 4.10
C THR A 224 -18.50 -6.49 3.93
N ALA A 225 -17.93 -5.85 4.96
CA ALA A 225 -17.50 -4.46 4.88
C ALA A 225 -16.41 -4.27 3.81
N VAL A 226 -15.41 -5.16 3.76
CA VAL A 226 -14.37 -5.16 2.72
C VAL A 226 -14.95 -5.41 1.33
N ALA A 227 -15.99 -6.23 1.20
CA ALA A 227 -16.69 -6.40 -0.08
C ALA A 227 -17.43 -5.13 -0.52
N THR A 228 -17.92 -4.34 0.44
CA THR A 228 -18.77 -3.17 0.18
C THR A 228 -17.96 -1.91 -0.06
N PHE A 229 -16.92 -1.69 0.75
CA PHE A 229 -16.06 -0.50 0.70
C PHE A 229 -14.57 -0.90 0.63
N PRO A 230 -14.15 -1.61 -0.43
CA PRO A 230 -12.77 -2.06 -0.54
C PRO A 230 -11.75 -0.91 -0.54
N ASN A 231 -12.04 0.20 -1.21
CA ASN A 231 -11.11 1.33 -1.30
C ASN A 231 -11.00 2.08 0.03
N LEU A 232 -12.11 2.26 0.75
CA LEU A 232 -12.06 2.88 2.09
C LEU A 232 -11.33 2.00 3.11
N ASN A 233 -11.44 0.67 3.01
CA ASN A 233 -10.67 -0.23 3.86
C ASN A 233 -9.16 -0.13 3.56
N VAL A 234 -8.79 -0.14 2.28
CA VAL A 234 -7.40 0.05 1.84
C VAL A 234 -6.87 1.43 2.26
N LEU A 235 -7.72 2.45 2.24
CA LEU A 235 -7.39 3.75 2.76
C LEU A 235 -7.05 3.63 4.24
N GLU A 236 -7.94 3.14 5.10
CA GLU A 236 -7.71 2.96 6.54
C GLU A 236 -6.37 2.26 6.83
N ASP A 237 -6.08 1.15 6.13
CA ASP A 237 -4.82 0.40 6.25
C ASP A 237 -3.58 1.24 5.91
N THR A 238 -3.65 2.04 4.85
CA THR A 238 -2.53 2.88 4.37
C THR A 238 -2.14 3.96 5.38
N LEU A 239 -3.04 4.29 6.28
CA LEU A 239 -2.91 5.42 7.19
C LEU A 239 -2.40 4.97 8.54
N LEU A 240 -2.82 3.77 8.93
CA LEU A 240 -2.11 3.02 9.94
C LEU A 240 -0.64 2.86 9.53
N ASP A 241 -0.38 2.49 8.27
CA ASP A 241 0.98 2.42 7.73
C ASP A 241 1.70 3.78 7.77
N SER A 242 1.07 4.88 7.34
CA SER A 242 1.71 6.20 7.33
C SER A 242 2.04 6.70 8.75
N THR A 243 1.10 6.56 9.69
CA THR A 243 1.25 7.01 11.08
C THR A 243 2.33 6.23 11.82
N LEU A 244 2.48 4.94 11.53
CA LEU A 244 3.39 4.05 12.27
C LEU A 244 4.79 3.94 11.63
N SER A 245 4.91 4.30 10.36
CA SER A 245 6.15 4.18 9.59
C SER A 245 7.25 5.21 9.85
N GLY A 246 6.97 6.25 10.62
CA GLY A 246 8.00 7.18 11.08
C GLY A 246 9.06 6.51 11.96
N TYR A 247 8.78 5.30 12.48
CA TYR A 247 9.59 4.59 13.46
C TYR A 247 10.18 3.26 12.94
N LEU A 248 9.66 2.69 11.83
CA LEU A 248 9.92 1.32 11.39
C LEU A 248 9.95 1.20 9.85
N GLU A 249 10.92 0.45 9.33
CA GLU A 249 10.96 0.06 7.92
C GLU A 249 9.82 -0.92 7.62
N ARG A 250 8.78 -0.48 6.90
CA ARG A 250 7.62 -1.32 6.57
C ARG A 250 8.05 -2.62 5.89
N PRO A 251 7.49 -3.78 6.28
CA PRO A 251 7.76 -5.04 5.60
C PRO A 251 7.38 -4.97 4.12
N ALA A 252 8.21 -5.52 3.25
CA ALA A 252 7.97 -5.62 1.82
C ALA A 252 6.63 -6.28 1.53
N LEU A 253 6.27 -7.33 2.27
CA LEU A 253 4.95 -7.97 2.13
C LEU A 253 3.81 -7.00 2.43
N ALA A 254 3.92 -6.13 3.45
CA ALA A 254 2.88 -5.16 3.78
C ALA A 254 2.65 -4.17 2.63
N ILE A 255 3.75 -3.65 2.06
CA ILE A 255 3.71 -2.75 0.90
C ILE A 255 3.09 -3.47 -0.31
N LEU A 256 3.53 -4.69 -0.60
CA LEU A 256 3.04 -5.48 -1.73
C LEU A 256 1.54 -5.83 -1.58
N SER A 257 1.10 -6.19 -0.37
CA SER A 257 -0.31 -6.46 -0.03
C SER A 257 -1.18 -5.23 -0.26
N ASN A 258 -0.79 -4.07 0.26
CA ASN A 258 -1.56 -2.84 0.08
C ASN A 258 -1.64 -2.43 -1.40
N MET A 259 -0.51 -2.51 -2.12
CA MET A 259 -0.43 -2.19 -3.55
C MET A 259 -1.28 -3.11 -4.43
N SER A 260 -1.52 -4.34 -4.00
CA SER A 260 -2.27 -5.32 -4.79
C SER A 260 -3.78 -5.17 -4.67
N MET A 261 -4.25 -4.38 -3.70
CA MET A 261 -5.63 -3.93 -3.59
C MET A 261 -5.92 -2.64 -4.38
N ARG A 262 -4.89 -2.06 -5.02
CA ARG A 262 -4.96 -0.78 -5.70
C ARG A 262 -4.94 -0.95 -7.22
N THR A 263 -5.56 0.02 -7.90
CA THR A 263 -5.67 0.10 -9.36
C THR A 263 -4.45 0.81 -9.97
N PHE A 264 -4.10 0.39 -11.18
CA PHE A 264 -3.09 1.03 -12.02
C PHE A 264 -3.57 1.01 -13.47
N ASP A 265 -3.00 1.86 -14.32
CA ASP A 265 -3.29 1.84 -15.75
C ASP A 265 -2.71 0.57 -16.37
N GLU A 266 -3.56 -0.26 -16.98
CA GLU A 266 -3.17 -1.53 -17.62
C GLU A 266 -2.14 -1.34 -18.75
N ASN A 267 -2.07 -0.14 -19.36
CA ASN A 267 -1.03 0.19 -20.34
C ASN A 267 0.32 0.50 -19.70
N PHE A 268 0.35 0.72 -18.39
CA PHE A 268 1.55 1.03 -17.61
C PHE A 268 1.63 0.17 -16.34
N PRO A 269 1.68 -1.17 -16.47
CA PRO A 269 1.71 -2.10 -15.32
C PRO A 269 2.93 -1.89 -14.41
N GLN A 270 4.00 -1.28 -14.92
CA GLN A 270 5.18 -0.90 -14.14
C GLN A 270 4.88 0.08 -13.00
N ASN A 271 3.79 0.84 -13.10
CA ASN A 271 3.40 1.82 -12.08
C ASN A 271 3.22 1.19 -10.70
N ARG A 272 2.72 -0.06 -10.63
CA ARG A 272 2.60 -0.80 -9.37
C ARG A 272 3.97 -1.00 -8.70
N LEU A 273 4.96 -1.49 -9.45
CA LEU A 273 6.30 -1.76 -8.92
C LEU A 273 7.09 -0.47 -8.65
N LEU A 274 6.93 0.56 -9.49
CA LEU A 274 7.52 1.88 -9.24
C LEU A 274 6.98 2.50 -7.94
N ALA A 275 5.68 2.37 -7.69
CA ALA A 275 5.08 2.81 -6.44
C ALA A 275 5.58 2.00 -5.23
N CYS A 276 5.79 0.69 -5.39
CA CYS A 276 6.42 -0.14 -4.35
C CYS A 276 7.84 0.33 -4.03
N ILE A 277 8.67 0.63 -5.04
CA ILE A 277 10.04 1.15 -4.83
C ILE A 277 10.00 2.43 -4.00
N GLY A 278 9.13 3.38 -4.37
CA GLY A 278 8.98 4.62 -3.63
C GLY A 278 8.58 4.42 -2.17
N ALA A 279 7.80 3.40 -1.84
CA ALA A 279 7.43 3.08 -0.46
C ALA A 279 8.51 2.28 0.31
N LEU A 280 9.36 1.54 -0.40
CA LEU A 280 10.40 0.67 0.17
C LEU A 280 11.67 1.43 0.56
N THR A 281 12.04 2.43 -0.24
CA THR A 281 13.27 3.19 -0.07
C THR A 281 13.03 4.69 -0.17
N LYS A 282 13.76 5.42 0.67
CA LYS A 282 13.87 6.87 0.62
C LYS A 282 15.14 7.33 -0.09
N GLU A 283 15.88 6.43 -0.75
CA GLU A 283 17.09 6.80 -1.48
C GLU A 283 16.74 7.26 -2.91
N ALA A 284 17.40 8.31 -3.38
CA ALA A 284 17.22 8.78 -4.75
C ALA A 284 17.93 7.86 -5.76
N SER A 285 17.18 7.38 -6.76
CA SER A 285 17.71 6.65 -7.92
C SER A 285 18.60 5.45 -7.54
N TRP A 286 18.01 4.41 -6.95
CA TRP A 286 18.73 3.19 -6.57
C TRP A 286 19.24 2.43 -7.81
N GLY A 287 20.52 2.64 -8.14
CA GLY A 287 21.19 2.02 -9.26
C GLY A 287 20.75 2.54 -10.65
N PRO A 288 21.07 1.81 -11.73
CA PRO A 288 20.63 2.15 -13.09
C PRO A 288 19.09 2.09 -13.22
N PRO A 289 18.47 2.95 -14.04
CA PRO A 289 17.02 2.90 -14.27
C PRO A 289 16.59 1.55 -14.86
N SER A 290 15.48 1.03 -14.37
CA SER A 290 14.88 -0.21 -14.86
C SER A 290 14.00 0.11 -16.08
N SER A 291 14.11 -0.74 -17.10
CA SER A 291 13.40 -0.65 -18.37
C SER A 291 12.29 -1.69 -18.53
N SER A 292 12.26 -2.70 -17.66
CA SER A 292 11.26 -3.78 -17.68
C SER A 292 10.70 -4.09 -16.29
N LEU A 293 9.55 -4.79 -16.25
CA LEU A 293 8.95 -5.28 -15.00
C LEU A 293 9.85 -6.26 -14.25
N ALA A 294 10.56 -7.14 -14.97
CA ALA A 294 11.50 -8.09 -14.38
C ALA A 294 12.66 -7.36 -13.70
N GLU A 295 13.23 -6.34 -14.34
CA GLU A 295 14.27 -5.49 -13.75
C GLU A 295 13.78 -4.70 -12.53
N LEU A 296 12.52 -4.23 -12.54
CA LEU A 296 11.92 -3.59 -11.37
C LEU A 296 11.70 -4.58 -10.21
N ALA A 297 11.26 -5.80 -10.51
CA ALA A 297 11.07 -6.84 -9.50
C ALA A 297 12.42 -7.28 -8.88
N GLU A 298 13.46 -7.48 -9.70
CA GLU A 298 14.82 -7.73 -9.23
C GLU A 298 15.34 -6.58 -8.35
N LYS A 299 15.10 -5.33 -8.77
CA LYS A 299 15.47 -4.14 -8.00
C LYS A 299 14.76 -4.10 -6.65
N ILE A 300 13.45 -4.36 -6.60
CA ILE A 300 12.69 -4.45 -5.34
C ILE A 300 13.27 -5.52 -4.43
N MET A 301 13.47 -6.73 -4.93
CA MET A 301 14.05 -7.81 -4.12
C MET A 301 15.44 -7.45 -3.62
N GLY A 302 16.29 -6.84 -4.45
CA GLY A 302 17.62 -6.37 -4.06
C GLY A 302 17.59 -5.32 -2.95
N ILE A 303 16.67 -4.35 -3.01
CA ILE A 303 16.46 -3.36 -1.93
C ILE A 303 16.05 -4.06 -0.63
N CYS A 304 15.12 -5.01 -0.71
CA CYS A 304 14.64 -5.75 0.46
C CYS A 304 15.74 -6.62 1.08
N GLU A 305 16.50 -7.34 0.24
CA GLU A 305 17.67 -8.15 0.64
C GLU A 305 18.74 -7.29 1.32
N ALA A 306 19.03 -6.08 0.81
CA ALA A 306 19.99 -5.17 1.41
C ALA A 306 19.55 -4.67 2.80
N LYS A 307 18.24 -4.52 3.02
CA LYS A 307 17.65 -4.16 4.33
C LYS A 307 17.49 -5.35 5.27
N GLY A 308 17.73 -6.57 4.78
CA GLY A 308 17.50 -7.81 5.53
C GLY A 308 16.02 -8.18 5.68
N ASP A 309 15.14 -7.61 4.85
CA ASP A 309 13.72 -7.96 4.78
C ASP A 309 13.47 -8.92 3.62
N TYR A 310 13.13 -10.15 3.96
CA TYR A 310 12.83 -11.23 3.03
C TYR A 310 11.33 -11.51 2.96
N SER A 311 10.46 -10.62 3.44
CA SER A 311 9.00 -10.86 3.44
C SER A 311 8.40 -10.93 2.03
N PHE A 312 9.12 -10.42 1.02
CA PHE A 312 8.78 -10.62 -0.40
C PHE A 312 8.78 -12.09 -0.83
N VAL A 313 9.35 -13.03 -0.06
CA VAL A 313 9.26 -14.47 -0.39
C VAL A 313 7.84 -14.98 -0.33
N PHE A 314 6.94 -14.30 0.40
CA PHE A 314 5.54 -14.67 0.54
C PHE A 314 4.65 -14.16 -0.59
N THR A 315 5.20 -14.07 -1.81
CA THR A 315 4.45 -13.77 -3.03
C THR A 315 4.02 -15.05 -3.74
N ALA A 316 2.86 -15.04 -4.40
CA ALA A 316 2.28 -16.12 -5.18
C ALA A 316 3.04 -16.44 -6.49
N ASP A 317 4.08 -15.68 -6.82
CA ASP A 317 4.95 -15.92 -7.96
C ASP A 317 5.54 -17.33 -7.95
N ARG A 318 5.79 -17.85 -9.15
CA ARG A 318 6.59 -19.07 -9.31
C ARG A 318 7.95 -18.88 -8.67
N ARG A 319 8.47 -19.93 -8.05
CA ARG A 319 9.84 -19.92 -7.53
C ARG A 319 10.85 -19.92 -8.68
N ASN A 320 12.03 -19.38 -8.42
CA ASN A 320 13.16 -19.50 -9.33
C ASN A 320 13.58 -20.98 -9.47
N GLU A 321 14.06 -21.37 -10.64
CA GLU A 321 14.54 -22.73 -10.91
C GLU A 321 16.07 -22.84 -10.86
N GLU A 322 16.78 -21.71 -10.79
CA GLU A 322 18.22 -21.66 -10.58
C GLU A 322 18.59 -22.23 -9.22
N SER A 323 19.62 -23.09 -9.22
CA SER A 323 20.09 -23.72 -8.00
C SER A 323 20.57 -22.69 -6.98
N GLY A 324 20.18 -22.87 -5.73
CA GLY A 324 20.43 -21.89 -4.67
C GLY A 324 19.52 -20.65 -4.71
N LYS A 325 18.50 -20.60 -5.57
CA LYS A 325 17.51 -19.52 -5.56
C LYS A 325 16.07 -20.02 -5.53
N THR A 326 15.85 -21.32 -5.33
CA THR A 326 14.51 -21.95 -5.37
C THR A 326 13.53 -21.44 -4.32
N TRP A 327 14.00 -20.72 -3.30
CA TRP A 327 13.16 -20.03 -2.32
C TRP A 327 12.63 -18.68 -2.83
N ARG A 328 13.34 -18.05 -3.76
CA ARG A 328 13.11 -16.69 -4.25
C ARG A 328 12.03 -16.70 -5.34
N PRO A 329 11.14 -15.69 -5.38
CA PRO A 329 10.27 -15.45 -6.53
C PRO A 329 11.07 -15.34 -7.84
N SER A 330 10.52 -15.90 -8.92
CA SER A 330 11.07 -15.78 -10.26
C SER A 330 10.67 -14.46 -10.89
N THR A 331 11.61 -13.85 -11.61
CA THR A 331 11.38 -12.67 -12.45
C THR A 331 11.22 -13.03 -13.92
N ILE A 332 11.32 -14.32 -14.26
CA ILE A 332 11.02 -14.83 -15.60
C ILE A 332 9.49 -14.89 -15.73
N THR A 333 8.95 -14.14 -16.69
CA THR A 333 7.52 -13.96 -16.94
C THR A 333 6.73 -15.27 -16.93
N SER A 334 5.72 -15.37 -16.06
CA SER A 334 4.54 -16.16 -16.38
C SER A 334 3.67 -15.33 -17.33
N GLN A 335 3.49 -15.78 -18.57
CA GLN A 335 2.40 -15.26 -19.42
C GLN A 335 1.10 -15.42 -18.63
N ALA A 336 0.45 -14.31 -18.31
CA ALA A 336 -0.93 -14.31 -17.90
C ALA A 336 -1.62 -13.14 -18.60
N ASP A 337 -2.66 -13.48 -19.35
CA ASP A 337 -3.65 -12.53 -19.85
C ASP A 337 -4.24 -11.79 -18.64
N HIS A 338 -3.99 -10.48 -18.56
CA HIS A 338 -4.61 -9.53 -17.63
C HIS A 338 -4.29 -9.73 -16.13
N GLY A 339 -3.16 -9.20 -15.67
CA GLY A 339 -2.88 -9.03 -14.23
C GLY A 339 -1.44 -8.60 -13.93
N PRO A 340 -1.15 -8.18 -12.68
CA PRO A 340 0.22 -7.94 -12.26
C PRO A 340 1.05 -9.23 -12.33
N THR A 341 2.19 -9.20 -13.02
CA THR A 341 2.97 -10.40 -13.34
C THR A 341 4.07 -10.74 -12.34
N HIS A 342 4.46 -9.79 -11.47
CA HIS A 342 5.57 -9.97 -10.54
C HIS A 342 5.25 -9.50 -9.12
N LEU A 343 5.81 -10.19 -8.14
CA LEU A 343 5.72 -9.89 -6.71
C LEU A 343 4.26 -9.71 -6.27
N VAL A 344 3.39 -10.63 -6.68
CA VAL A 344 1.98 -10.63 -6.26
C VAL A 344 1.93 -11.29 -4.89
N PRO A 345 1.57 -10.63 -3.79
CA PRO A 345 1.53 -11.23 -2.46
C PRO A 345 0.61 -12.45 -2.45
N VAL A 346 0.89 -13.43 -1.60
CA VAL A 346 0.06 -14.65 -1.48
C VAL A 346 -1.39 -14.31 -1.12
N MET A 347 -1.59 -13.20 -0.41
CA MET A 347 -2.89 -12.68 -0.02
C MET A 347 -2.82 -11.15 0.10
N ASN A 348 -3.84 -10.47 -0.43
CA ASN A 348 -3.99 -9.01 -0.41
C ASN A 348 -4.75 -8.59 0.86
N TRP A 349 -4.11 -8.74 2.01
CA TRP A 349 -4.70 -8.36 3.29
C TRP A 349 -3.71 -7.56 4.13
N TYR A 350 -4.24 -6.82 5.10
CA TYR A 350 -3.43 -6.08 6.06
C TYR A 350 -2.47 -7.02 6.81
N ILE A 351 -1.20 -6.63 6.85
CA ILE A 351 -0.13 -7.40 7.50
C ILE A 351 0.06 -6.86 8.91
N HIS A 352 -0.20 -7.72 9.90
CA HIS A 352 0.18 -7.47 11.28
C HIS A 352 1.60 -7.97 11.52
N SER A 353 2.39 -7.21 12.26
CA SER A 353 3.70 -7.61 12.76
C SER A 353 3.74 -7.38 14.26
N GLU A 354 4.45 -8.25 14.98
CA GLU A 354 4.62 -8.12 16.43
C GLU A 354 6.08 -8.48 16.79
N PRO A 355 6.89 -7.50 17.26
CA PRO A 355 6.52 -6.09 17.44
C PRO A 355 6.11 -5.43 16.12
N PHE A 356 5.32 -4.35 16.21
CA PHE A 356 4.84 -3.65 15.02
C PHE A 356 6.03 -3.25 14.13
N GLY A 357 5.86 -3.36 12.81
CA GLY A 357 6.87 -3.11 11.79
C GLY A 357 7.98 -4.17 11.68
N GLU A 358 7.92 -5.27 12.43
CA GLU A 358 8.89 -6.36 12.28
C GLU A 358 8.80 -6.99 10.88
N THR A 359 9.96 -7.29 10.30
CA THR A 359 10.07 -7.88 8.96
C THR A 359 10.41 -9.37 9.03
N GLN A 360 10.28 -10.06 7.91
CA GLN A 360 10.78 -11.43 7.80
C GLN A 360 12.29 -11.39 7.58
N ARG A 361 13.08 -11.60 8.62
CA ARG A 361 14.55 -11.56 8.51
C ARG A 361 15.12 -12.80 7.85
N GLY A 362 16.33 -12.65 7.31
CA GLY A 362 17.15 -13.73 6.79
C GLY A 362 18.63 -13.43 6.96
N ARG A 363 19.45 -14.46 6.96
CA ARG A 363 20.91 -14.35 7.07
C ARG A 363 21.62 -15.35 6.17
N LYS A 364 22.82 -15.00 5.73
CA LYS A 364 23.71 -15.89 4.98
C LYS A 364 24.92 -16.24 5.86
N ASP A 365 25.26 -17.52 5.92
CA ASP A 365 26.48 -18.02 6.56
C ASP A 365 27.14 -19.12 5.72
N GLU A 366 28.16 -19.78 6.25
CA GLU A 366 28.90 -20.85 5.56
C GLU A 366 28.02 -22.06 5.18
N ASN A 367 26.90 -22.26 5.87
CA ASN A 367 25.98 -23.37 5.62
C ASN A 367 24.91 -23.04 4.58
N GLY A 368 24.72 -21.76 4.23
CA GLY A 368 23.75 -21.35 3.22
C GLY A 368 22.94 -20.12 3.62
N PHE A 369 21.73 -20.05 3.09
CA PHE A 369 20.78 -18.97 3.39
C PHE A 369 19.72 -19.46 4.37
N TRP A 370 19.47 -18.69 5.42
CA TRP A 370 18.50 -18.99 6.47
C TRP A 370 17.40 -17.95 6.48
N LEU A 371 16.16 -18.42 6.58
CA LEU A 371 15.00 -17.59 6.88
C LEU A 371 14.70 -17.68 8.38
N GLU A 372 14.74 -16.56 9.08
CA GLU A 372 14.64 -16.54 10.55
C GLU A 372 13.18 -16.65 11.02
N ASN A 373 12.96 -16.98 12.29
CA ASN A 373 11.63 -16.90 12.91
C ASN A 373 10.51 -17.67 12.18
N MET A 374 10.79 -18.88 11.70
CA MET A 374 9.80 -19.75 11.06
C MET A 374 9.25 -20.76 12.07
N VAL A 375 7.93 -20.86 12.20
CA VAL A 375 7.25 -21.81 13.09
C VAL A 375 6.92 -23.09 12.31
N PRO A 376 7.49 -24.25 12.67
CA PRO A 376 7.16 -25.52 12.01
C PRO A 376 5.70 -25.90 12.30
N LEU A 377 4.98 -26.31 11.26
CA LEU A 377 3.61 -26.79 11.34
C LEU A 377 3.59 -28.30 11.15
N LYS A 378 2.95 -29.01 12.08
CA LYS A 378 2.83 -30.47 12.03
C LYS A 378 1.52 -30.86 11.34
N LEU A 379 1.63 -31.62 10.26
CA LEU A 379 0.49 -32.25 9.59
C LEU A 379 -0.20 -33.23 10.55
N ALA A 380 -1.54 -33.25 10.53
CA ALA A 380 -2.36 -34.12 11.35
C ALA A 380 -3.68 -34.48 10.65
N GLU A 381 -4.32 -35.57 11.06
CA GLU A 381 -5.66 -35.93 10.57
C GLU A 381 -6.74 -34.97 11.08
N SER A 382 -6.50 -34.32 12.23
CA SER A 382 -7.41 -33.33 12.82
C SER A 382 -6.65 -32.30 13.65
N MET A 383 -7.24 -31.11 13.81
CA MET A 383 -6.72 -30.06 14.68
C MET A 383 -6.88 -30.42 16.16
N LEU A 384 -5.95 -29.93 16.99
CA LEU A 384 -6.09 -29.97 18.44
C LEU A 384 -7.32 -29.15 18.88
N VAL A 385 -7.94 -29.57 19.99
CA VAL A 385 -9.17 -28.94 20.50
C VAL A 385 -8.99 -27.44 20.74
N ASP A 386 -7.91 -27.05 21.42
CA ASP A 386 -7.64 -25.64 21.71
C ASP A 386 -7.39 -24.82 20.45
N ALA A 387 -6.73 -25.41 19.44
CA ALA A 387 -6.52 -24.75 18.15
C ALA A 387 -7.83 -24.54 17.40
N LYS A 388 -8.75 -25.51 17.47
CA LYS A 388 -10.09 -25.39 16.88
C LYS A 388 -10.90 -24.28 17.57
N LEU A 389 -10.87 -24.21 18.90
CA LEU A 389 -11.53 -23.15 19.66
C LEU A 389 -10.99 -21.76 19.32
N GLU A 390 -9.68 -21.64 19.18
CA GLU A 390 -9.04 -20.37 18.80
C GLU A 390 -9.39 -19.98 17.36
N LEU A 391 -9.37 -20.94 16.42
CA LEU A 391 -9.81 -20.71 15.05
C LEU A 391 -11.27 -20.25 15.02
N ASP A 392 -12.16 -20.93 15.75
CA ASP A 392 -13.57 -20.53 15.84
C ASP A 392 -13.72 -19.11 16.43
N ARG A 393 -12.88 -18.74 17.41
CA ARG A 393 -12.85 -17.37 17.94
C ARG A 393 -12.44 -16.35 16.88
N PHE A 394 -11.39 -16.62 16.10
CA PHE A 394 -10.96 -15.70 15.04
C PHE A 394 -12.01 -15.54 13.95
N LEU A 395 -12.64 -16.65 13.55
CA LEU A 395 -13.62 -16.66 12.48
C LEU A 395 -14.96 -16.05 12.90
N TRP A 396 -15.46 -16.40 14.09
CA TRP A 396 -16.85 -16.10 14.49
C TRP A 396 -16.98 -15.15 15.68
N GLY A 397 -15.86 -14.79 16.31
CA GLY A 397 -15.80 -14.00 17.53
C GLY A 397 -16.13 -14.84 18.76
N SER A 398 -15.98 -14.22 19.91
CA SER A 398 -16.39 -14.79 21.19
C SER A 398 -16.90 -13.71 22.12
N THR A 399 -17.84 -14.07 22.98
CA THR A 399 -18.16 -13.26 24.16
C THR A 399 -17.41 -13.86 25.35
N ASP A 400 -16.73 -13.04 26.14
CA ASP A 400 -16.10 -13.50 27.36
C ASP A 400 -17.19 -14.03 28.30
N GLN A 401 -17.02 -15.26 28.78
CA GLN A 401 -17.99 -15.92 29.65
C GLN A 401 -18.05 -15.28 31.05
N ASN A 402 -16.96 -14.64 31.48
CA ASN A 402 -16.84 -13.97 32.77
C ASN A 402 -17.24 -12.49 32.70
N ASP A 403 -17.15 -11.87 31.52
CA ASP A 403 -17.63 -10.51 31.27
C ASP A 403 -18.33 -10.40 29.91
N PRO A 404 -19.67 -10.51 29.87
CA PRO A 404 -20.44 -10.43 28.63
C PRO A 404 -20.32 -9.08 27.90
N THR A 405 -19.77 -8.04 28.53
CA THR A 405 -19.51 -6.75 27.89
C THR A 405 -18.26 -6.79 27.01
N ILE A 406 -17.38 -7.77 27.21
CA ILE A 406 -16.19 -8.01 26.39
C ILE A 406 -16.57 -8.99 25.28
N SER A 407 -16.71 -8.47 24.07
CA SER A 407 -16.94 -9.29 22.88
C SER A 407 -15.84 -9.04 21.86
N SER A 408 -15.23 -10.12 21.36
CA SER A 408 -14.40 -10.08 20.17
C SER A 408 -15.28 -10.29 18.95
N LYS A 409 -15.10 -9.44 17.94
CA LYS A 409 -15.73 -9.66 16.63
C LYS A 409 -14.88 -10.66 15.86
N GLY A 410 -15.55 -11.65 15.27
CA GLY A 410 -14.92 -12.53 14.30
C GLY A 410 -14.81 -11.89 12.94
N LEU A 411 -14.02 -12.52 12.07
CA LEU A 411 -13.94 -12.17 10.65
C LEU A 411 -15.31 -12.24 9.95
N PHE A 412 -16.15 -13.19 10.37
CA PHE A 412 -17.45 -13.52 9.79
C PHE A 412 -18.61 -13.20 10.72
N GLY A 413 -19.74 -12.86 10.12
CA GLY A 413 -20.95 -12.42 10.80
C GLY A 413 -21.98 -13.53 10.97
N LYS A 414 -23.18 -13.18 11.40
CA LYS A 414 -24.30 -14.14 11.54
C LYS A 414 -24.81 -14.62 10.17
N GLU A 415 -24.63 -13.80 9.15
CA GLU A 415 -24.93 -14.06 7.75
C GLU A 415 -24.10 -15.24 7.19
N ASP A 416 -22.82 -15.32 7.58
CA ASP A 416 -21.88 -16.33 7.13
C ASP A 416 -22.03 -17.68 7.86
N LYS A 417 -22.60 -17.68 9.09
CA LYS A 417 -22.82 -18.91 9.88
C LYS A 417 -23.75 -19.94 9.22
N LYS A 418 -24.43 -19.56 8.14
CA LYS A 418 -25.23 -20.50 7.33
C LYS A 418 -24.37 -21.42 6.46
N GLU A 419 -23.10 -21.08 6.25
CA GLU A 419 -22.14 -21.85 5.45
C GLU A 419 -21.15 -22.63 6.33
N GLU A 420 -20.60 -23.71 5.82
CA GLU A 420 -19.51 -24.44 6.50
C GLU A 420 -18.26 -23.55 6.59
N GLY A 421 -17.59 -23.54 7.76
CA GLY A 421 -16.48 -22.62 8.03
C GLY A 421 -15.33 -22.67 7.03
N ASN A 422 -15.01 -23.85 6.47
CA ASN A 422 -14.00 -23.98 5.43
C ASN A 422 -14.42 -23.32 4.11
N ILE A 423 -15.71 -23.42 3.73
CA ILE A 423 -16.23 -22.80 2.52
C ILE A 423 -16.20 -21.27 2.65
N ALA A 424 -16.65 -20.75 3.80
CA ALA A 424 -16.60 -19.33 4.10
C ALA A 424 -15.16 -18.80 4.10
N LEU A 425 -14.22 -19.55 4.70
CA LEU A 425 -12.81 -19.20 4.72
C LEU A 425 -12.19 -19.18 3.31
N VAL A 426 -12.42 -20.20 2.49
CA VAL A 426 -11.93 -20.20 1.10
C VAL A 426 -12.52 -19.04 0.33
N ARG A 427 -13.84 -18.77 0.44
CA ARG A 427 -14.47 -17.62 -0.21
C ARG A 427 -13.78 -16.32 0.18
N PHE A 428 -13.55 -16.11 1.47
CA PHE A 428 -12.83 -14.94 1.96
C PHE A 428 -11.42 -14.86 1.39
N LEU A 429 -10.64 -15.95 1.46
CA LEU A 429 -9.28 -15.99 0.90
C LEU A 429 -9.29 -15.62 -0.61
N ARG A 430 -10.27 -16.09 -1.39
CA ARG A 430 -10.43 -15.69 -2.80
C ARG A 430 -10.75 -14.21 -2.93
N GLN A 431 -11.65 -13.67 -2.10
CA GLN A 431 -12.01 -12.26 -2.09
C GLN A 431 -10.79 -11.37 -1.83
N VAL A 432 -9.86 -11.82 -1.00
CA VAL A 432 -8.61 -11.12 -0.71
C VAL A 432 -7.44 -11.59 -1.59
N GLY A 433 -7.73 -12.15 -2.77
CA GLY A 433 -6.75 -12.38 -3.83
C GLY A 433 -5.95 -13.68 -3.76
N PHE A 434 -6.20 -14.58 -2.81
CA PHE A 434 -5.53 -15.88 -2.77
C PHE A 434 -5.91 -16.76 -3.96
N LYS A 435 -4.92 -17.21 -4.73
CA LYS A 435 -5.11 -18.02 -5.96
C LYS A 435 -4.74 -19.50 -5.81
N GLY A 436 -4.32 -19.94 -4.62
CA GLY A 436 -3.86 -21.32 -4.37
C GLY A 436 -4.97 -22.38 -4.29
N CYS A 437 -4.68 -23.50 -3.64
CA CYS A 437 -5.59 -24.62 -3.45
C CYS A 437 -6.72 -24.30 -2.47
N SER A 438 -7.94 -24.74 -2.78
CA SER A 438 -9.11 -24.57 -1.90
C SER A 438 -9.13 -25.59 -0.75
N GLU A 439 -8.53 -26.76 -0.94
CA GLU A 439 -8.43 -27.78 0.11
C GLU A 439 -7.19 -27.50 0.97
N PRO A 440 -7.34 -27.28 2.29
CA PRO A 440 -6.20 -27.06 3.16
C PRO A 440 -5.53 -28.37 3.57
N LEU A 441 -4.23 -28.30 3.81
CA LEU A 441 -3.51 -29.28 4.61
C LEU A 441 -3.84 -29.04 6.08
N VAL A 442 -4.37 -30.06 6.74
CA VAL A 442 -4.74 -30.00 8.17
C VAL A 442 -3.47 -30.13 9.02
N CYS A 443 -3.26 -29.15 9.91
CA CYS A 443 -2.17 -29.13 10.87
C CYS A 443 -2.73 -29.26 12.29
N GLU A 444 -1.90 -29.68 13.25
CA GLU A 444 -2.28 -29.74 14.67
C GLU A 444 -2.86 -28.40 15.19
N THR A 445 -2.36 -27.27 14.67
CA THR A 445 -2.69 -25.93 15.15
C THR A 445 -3.54 -25.08 14.19
N GLY A 446 -3.97 -25.63 13.06
CA GLY A 446 -4.71 -24.85 12.06
C GLY A 446 -4.78 -25.48 10.68
N LEU A 447 -5.04 -24.64 9.68
CA LEU A 447 -5.23 -25.02 8.28
C LEU A 447 -4.19 -24.30 7.42
N PHE A 448 -3.50 -25.04 6.53
CA PHE A 448 -2.53 -24.48 5.60
C PHE A 448 -3.04 -24.58 4.15
N PHE A 449 -3.30 -23.44 3.52
CA PHE A 449 -3.73 -23.35 2.12
C PHE A 449 -2.51 -23.07 1.24
N SER A 450 -2.03 -24.06 0.49
CA SER A 450 -0.86 -23.93 -0.37
C SER A 450 -1.18 -23.26 -1.70
N GLN A 451 -0.20 -22.58 -2.30
CA GLN A 451 -0.34 -21.94 -3.61
C GLN A 451 -0.43 -22.96 -4.77
N GLN A 452 0.05 -24.18 -4.56
CA GLN A 452 -0.02 -25.28 -5.51
C GLN A 452 -0.42 -26.58 -4.80
N ASP A 453 -0.87 -27.57 -5.55
CA ASP A 453 -1.21 -28.88 -5.00
C ASP A 453 0.07 -29.63 -4.56
N LEU A 454 0.06 -30.09 -3.31
CA LEU A 454 1.16 -30.80 -2.67
C LEU A 454 0.85 -32.29 -2.45
N SER A 455 -0.31 -32.78 -2.89
CA SER A 455 -0.78 -34.17 -2.69
C SER A 455 0.15 -35.24 -3.26
N THR A 456 0.92 -34.89 -4.29
CA THR A 456 1.86 -35.79 -4.99
C THR A 456 3.30 -35.65 -4.52
N MET A 457 3.58 -34.79 -3.54
CA MET A 457 4.93 -34.47 -3.09
C MET A 457 5.30 -35.30 -1.86
N ASP A 458 6.48 -35.93 -1.91
CA ASP A 458 7.00 -36.69 -0.79
C ASP A 458 7.63 -35.78 0.27
N LYS A 459 7.35 -36.09 1.56
CA LYS A 459 7.98 -35.46 2.74
C LYS A 459 7.85 -33.92 2.75
N VAL A 460 6.62 -33.44 2.58
CA VAL A 460 6.30 -32.02 2.71
C VAL A 460 6.46 -31.56 4.17
N GLU A 461 7.24 -30.51 4.37
CA GLU A 461 7.37 -29.79 5.62
C GLU A 461 6.70 -28.43 5.49
N LEU A 462 5.95 -28.01 6.52
CA LEU A 462 5.19 -26.77 6.50
C LEU A 462 5.71 -25.81 7.57
N PHE A 463 5.71 -24.51 7.26
CA PHE A 463 6.17 -23.45 8.14
C PHE A 463 5.27 -22.22 8.04
N ALA A 464 5.03 -21.55 9.16
CA ALA A 464 4.38 -20.24 9.22
C ALA A 464 5.39 -19.16 9.65
N ALA A 465 5.27 -17.94 9.12
CA ALA A 465 6.06 -16.81 9.59
C ALA A 465 5.61 -16.40 11.01
N LYS A 466 6.56 -16.08 11.89
CA LYS A 466 6.27 -15.46 13.20
C LYS A 466 6.24 -13.94 13.13
N SER A 467 7.17 -13.34 12.38
CA SER A 467 7.44 -11.89 12.41
C SER A 467 6.37 -11.07 11.69
N VAL A 468 5.80 -11.64 10.63
CA VAL A 468 4.74 -11.05 9.82
C VAL A 468 3.56 -12.01 9.79
N GLY A 469 2.34 -11.50 9.86
CA GLY A 469 1.14 -12.31 9.99
C GLY A 469 -0.13 -11.57 9.65
N TYR A 470 -1.25 -12.27 9.85
CA TYR A 470 -2.60 -11.76 9.75
C TYR A 470 -3.23 -11.84 11.14
N TYR A 471 -4.34 -11.15 11.37
CA TYR A 471 -5.09 -11.29 12.61
C TYR A 471 -5.48 -12.76 12.90
N PHE A 472 -5.71 -13.57 11.86
CA PHE A 472 -6.16 -14.97 11.97
C PHE A 472 -5.08 -16.02 11.66
N GLY A 473 -3.81 -15.62 11.48
CA GLY A 473 -2.76 -16.55 11.08
C GLY A 473 -1.51 -15.89 10.52
N ALA A 474 -0.88 -16.49 9.51
CA ALA A 474 0.36 -15.97 8.93
C ALA A 474 0.58 -16.45 7.48
N PRO A 475 1.39 -15.73 6.67
CA PRO A 475 1.94 -16.31 5.46
C PRO A 475 2.86 -17.48 5.82
N GLY A 476 2.97 -18.46 4.93
CA GLY A 476 3.74 -19.66 5.20
C GLY A 476 4.47 -20.22 3.98
N LEU A 477 5.32 -21.20 4.23
CA LEU A 477 6.13 -21.90 3.25
C LEU A 477 5.99 -23.41 3.43
N ALA A 478 5.76 -24.11 2.33
CA ALA A 478 5.94 -25.54 2.20
C ALA A 478 7.31 -25.83 1.57
N ARG A 479 8.01 -26.83 2.09
CA ARG A 479 9.29 -27.33 1.59
C ARG A 479 9.19 -28.82 1.30
N TRP A 480 9.72 -29.27 0.17
CA TRP A 480 9.87 -30.70 -0.14
C TRP A 480 11.14 -30.93 -0.97
N LYS A 481 11.50 -32.19 -1.20
CA LYS A 481 12.65 -32.60 -2.02
C LYS A 481 12.16 -33.44 -3.19
N GLN A 482 12.53 -33.08 -4.41
CA GLN A 482 11.95 -33.66 -5.64
C GLN A 482 12.87 -34.68 -6.35
N ASP A 483 14.15 -34.80 -5.99
CA ASP A 483 15.15 -35.63 -6.69
C ASP A 483 16.17 -36.26 -5.70
N PRO A 484 16.81 -37.42 -5.97
CA PRO A 484 18.00 -37.92 -5.27
C PRO A 484 19.13 -36.91 -5.03
N ARG A 485 19.20 -35.82 -5.80
CA ARG A 485 20.12 -34.69 -5.55
C ARG A 485 19.82 -33.93 -4.24
N GLY A 486 18.61 -34.09 -3.69
CA GLY A 486 18.24 -33.54 -2.38
C GLY A 486 17.97 -32.04 -2.34
N GLU A 487 17.92 -31.36 -3.49
CA GLU A 487 17.63 -29.92 -3.58
C GLU A 487 16.20 -29.62 -3.12
N ALA A 488 16.06 -28.61 -2.27
CA ALA A 488 14.78 -28.21 -1.72
C ALA A 488 13.98 -27.36 -2.73
N ARG A 489 12.69 -27.66 -2.81
CA ARG A 489 11.69 -26.87 -3.54
C ARG A 489 10.72 -26.24 -2.55
N TYR A 490 10.16 -25.10 -2.95
CA TYR A 490 9.35 -24.26 -2.07
C TYR A 490 8.03 -23.88 -2.73
N CYS A 491 7.00 -23.72 -1.90
CA CYS A 491 5.70 -23.20 -2.29
C CYS A 491 5.22 -22.31 -1.16
N VAL A 492 4.63 -21.15 -1.46
CA VAL A 492 4.01 -20.32 -0.42
C VAL A 492 2.61 -20.81 -0.10
N GLY A 493 2.09 -20.40 1.04
CA GLY A 493 0.70 -20.61 1.40
C GLY A 493 0.22 -19.60 2.43
N VAL A 494 -1.06 -19.73 2.78
CA VAL A 494 -1.70 -19.00 3.88
C VAL A 494 -1.97 -20.00 4.99
N PHE A 495 -1.42 -19.76 6.17
CA PHE A 495 -1.76 -20.50 7.37
C PHE A 495 -2.83 -19.74 8.16
N VAL A 496 -3.91 -20.43 8.54
CA VAL A 496 -5.01 -19.90 9.35
C VAL A 496 -5.11 -20.75 10.61
N GLY A 497 -4.93 -20.12 11.77
CA GLY A 497 -4.92 -20.80 13.07
C GLY A 497 -3.89 -20.26 14.04
N LEU A 498 -3.59 -21.05 15.07
CA LEU A 498 -2.70 -20.65 16.17
C LEU A 498 -1.23 -20.79 15.76
N VAL A 499 -0.54 -19.66 15.60
CA VAL A 499 0.91 -19.61 15.40
C VAL A 499 1.62 -19.67 16.76
N LYS A 500 2.20 -20.83 17.09
CA LYS A 500 2.99 -21.04 18.31
C LYS A 500 4.37 -20.36 18.21
N ARG A 501 4.39 -19.04 18.40
CA ARG A 501 5.54 -18.15 18.20
C ARG A 501 6.78 -18.53 19.03
N GLU A 502 6.60 -19.23 20.13
CA GLU A 502 7.65 -19.79 20.98
C GLU A 502 8.41 -20.94 20.33
N LEU A 503 7.83 -21.60 19.31
CA LEU A 503 8.45 -22.70 18.56
C LEU A 503 9.21 -22.23 17.32
N ALA A 504 9.39 -20.91 17.14
CA ALA A 504 10.04 -20.37 15.96
C ALA A 504 11.53 -20.74 15.92
N VAL A 505 11.99 -21.16 14.74
CA VAL A 505 13.35 -21.60 14.45
C VAL A 505 13.86 -20.99 13.14
N PRO A 506 15.19 -20.88 12.94
CA PRO A 506 15.74 -20.58 11.63
C PRO A 506 15.53 -21.75 10.67
N LEU A 507 15.09 -21.45 9.45
CA LEU A 507 14.85 -22.41 8.37
C LEU A 507 15.97 -22.31 7.33
N LEU A 508 16.73 -23.39 7.13
CA LEU A 508 17.72 -23.46 6.04
C LEU A 508 17.01 -23.57 4.68
N MET A 509 17.35 -22.65 3.78
CA MET A 509 16.72 -22.48 2.47
C MET A 509 17.56 -23.00 1.30
N ILE A 510 18.88 -23.11 1.47
CA ILE A 510 19.85 -23.60 0.47
C ILE A 510 20.90 -24.41 1.20
#